data_AF-A0A087TDZ6-F1
#
_entry.id   AF-A0A087TDZ6-F1
#
_cell.length_a   1.000
_cell.length_b   1.000
_cell.length_c   1.000
_cell.angle_alpha   90.00
_cell.angle_beta   90.00
_cell.angle_gamma   90.00
#
_symmetry.space_group_name_H-M   'P 1'
#
loop_
_entity.id
_entity.type
_entity.pdbx_description
1 polymer ?
#
loop_
_entity_poly.entity_id
_entity_poly.type
_entity_poly.pdbx_seq_one_letter_code
_entity_poly.pdbx_strand_id
1 'polypeptide(L)' 'MMGECEVKLSDLDLAQPYLGWFPIIDSNQGPAELGDIMFSLSYLPTAERLTVVIVKGRNL' A
#
# COMPACT_ATOMS: atom_id res chain seq x y z
N MET A 1 4.44 -20.38 5.97
CA MET A 1 4.61 -19.05 5.36
C MET A 1 5.84 -18.41 5.98
N MET A 2 6.75 -17.81 5.21
CA MET A 2 8.05 -17.32 5.76
C MET A 2 7.97 -15.92 6.39
N GLY A 3 6.76 -15.38 6.58
CA GLY A 3 6.46 -14.09 7.22
C GLY A 3 6.02 -13.01 6.23
N GLU A 4 5.60 -11.86 6.76
CA GLU A 4 5.07 -10.71 5.99
C GLU A 4 5.89 -9.44 6.28
N CYS A 5 5.77 -8.39 5.48
CA CYS A 5 6.29 -7.07 5.82
C CYS A 5 5.32 -5.98 5.35
N GLU A 6 5.22 -4.90 6.13
CA GLU A 6 4.37 -3.76 5.82
C GLU A 6 5.23 -2.51 5.60
N VAL A 7 4.95 -1.78 4.53
CA VAL A 7 5.55 -0.46 4.27
C VAL A 7 4.45 0.54 3.97
N LYS A 8 4.46 1.67 4.70
CA LYS A 8 3.55 2.76 4.43
C LYS A 8 4.08 3.59 3.28
N LEU A 9 3.26 3.76 2.25
CA LEU A 9 3.59 4.60 1.10
C LEU A 9 3.80 6.08 1.47
N SER A 10 3.24 6.53 2.61
CA SER A 10 3.49 7.87 3.15
C SER A 10 4.95 8.11 3.53
N ASP A 11 5.67 7.04 3.84
CA ASP A 11 7.04 7.11 4.36
C ASP A 11 8.06 6.98 3.21
N LEU A 12 7.57 6.83 1.98
CA LEU A 12 8.39 6.69 0.78
C LEU A 12 8.32 7.98 -0.04
N ASP A 13 9.49 8.51 -0.40
CA ASP A 13 9.57 9.53 -1.44
C ASP A 13 9.34 8.87 -2.80
N LEU A 14 8.11 8.97 -3.29
CA LEU A 14 7.68 8.37 -4.57
C LEU A 14 8.27 9.10 -5.79
N ALA A 15 8.91 10.27 -5.61
CA ALA A 15 9.58 10.97 -6.69
C ALA A 15 10.93 10.34 -7.05
N GLN A 16 11.44 9.40 -6.23
CA GLN A 16 12.73 8.76 -6.43
C GLN A 16 12.65 7.23 -6.30
N PRO A 17 13.54 6.45 -6.95
CA PRO A 17 13.64 5.02 -6.74
C PRO A 17 14.02 4.71 -5.29
N TYR A 18 13.22 3.90 -4.60
CA TYR A 18 13.44 3.53 -3.20
C TYR A 18 14.07 2.12 -3.08
N LEU A 19 15.10 1.99 -2.23
CA LEU A 19 15.73 0.71 -1.86
C LEU A 19 15.87 0.65 -0.33
N GLY A 20 15.36 -0.39 0.31
CA GLY A 20 15.42 -0.57 1.77
C GLY A 20 15.24 -2.02 2.20
N TRP A 21 15.68 -2.33 3.42
CA TRP A 21 15.48 -3.63 4.06
C TRP A 21 14.29 -3.54 5.03
N PHE A 22 13.36 -4.49 4.93
CA PHE A 22 12.19 -4.54 5.80
C PHE A 22 12.27 -5.73 6.75
N PRO A 23 12.01 -5.54 8.05
CA PRO A 23 11.89 -6.65 8.98
C PRO A 23 10.67 -7.50 8.61
N ILE A 24 10.85 -8.82 8.68
CA ILE A 24 9.76 -9.77 8.46
C ILE A 24 9.02 -9.95 9.79
N ILE A 25 7.70 -9.78 9.77
CA ILE A 25 6.78 -9.94 10.91
C ILE A 25 6.06 -11.30 10.82
N ASP A 26 5.71 -11.86 11.98
CA ASP A 26 4.98 -13.13 12.09
C ASP A 26 3.52 -12.95 11.63
N SER A 27 3.08 -13.81 10.70
CA SER A 27 1.75 -13.78 10.08
C SER A 27 0.66 -14.34 10.98
N ASN A 28 1.01 -14.94 12.12
CA ASN A 28 0.05 -15.54 13.05
C ASN A 28 -0.67 -14.56 14.00
N GLN A 29 -0.31 -13.27 14.01
CA GLN A 29 -1.10 -12.23 14.68
C GLN A 29 -2.06 -11.59 13.68
N GLY A 30 -3.07 -12.38 13.28
CA GLY A 30 -3.97 -12.01 12.19
C GLY A 30 -4.75 -10.71 12.49
N PRO A 31 -4.79 -9.74 11.56
CA PRO A 31 -5.68 -8.61 11.66
C PRO A 31 -7.14 -9.10 11.67
N ALA A 32 -8.02 -8.43 12.41
CA ALA A 32 -9.45 -8.65 12.34
C ALA A 32 -9.91 -8.62 10.87
N GLU A 33 -10.91 -9.41 10.48
CA GLU A 33 -11.49 -9.43 9.13
C GLU A 33 -12.11 -8.05 8.82
N LEU A 34 -11.27 -7.09 8.44
CA LEU A 34 -11.62 -5.78 7.94
C LEU A 34 -11.63 -5.92 6.42
N GLY A 35 -12.79 -5.74 5.80
CA GLY A 35 -12.98 -5.95 4.37
C GLY A 35 -11.97 -5.24 3.46
N ASP A 36 -11.96 -5.66 2.19
CA ASP A 36 -11.04 -5.17 1.18
C ASP A 36 -11.58 -3.93 0.45
N ILE A 37 -10.70 -3.02 0.04
CA ILE A 37 -11.03 -1.89 -0.85
C ILE A 37 -10.15 -1.94 -2.10
N MET A 38 -10.79 -1.88 -3.28
CA MET A 38 -10.14 -1.76 -4.58
C MET A 38 -10.09 -0.30 -5.01
N PHE A 39 -8.89 0.20 -5.31
CA PHE A 39 -8.67 1.55 -5.82
C PHE A 39 -7.58 1.56 -6.90
N SER A 40 -7.53 2.62 -7.72
CA SER A 40 -6.48 2.84 -8.71
C SER A 40 -5.83 4.20 -8.52
N LEU A 41 -4.52 4.27 -8.81
CA LEU A 41 -3.72 5.48 -8.74
C LEU A 41 -3.21 5.85 -10.14
N SER A 42 -3.16 7.14 -10.45
CA SER A 42 -2.53 7.67 -11.65
C SER A 42 -1.77 8.95 -11.32
N TYR A 43 -0.49 9.00 -11.65
CA TYR A 43 0.35 10.17 -11.44
C TYR A 43 0.74 10.80 -12.79
N LEU A 44 0.57 12.12 -12.90
CA LEU A 44 1.01 12.94 -14.04
C LEU A 44 2.08 13.93 -13.56
N PRO A 45 3.37 13.64 -13.77
CA PRO A 45 4.47 14.45 -13.23
C PRO A 45 4.49 15.88 -13.76
N THR A 46 4.19 16.08 -15.04
CA THR A 46 4.23 17.41 -15.69
C THR A 46 3.21 18.39 -15.13
N ALA A 47 2.19 17.89 -14.43
CA ALA A 47 1.18 18.69 -13.76
C ALA A 47 1.19 18.51 -12.23
N GLU A 48 2.20 17.80 -11.69
CA GLU A 48 2.30 17.44 -10.27
C GLU A 48 1.01 16.84 -9.71
N ARG A 49 0.29 16.07 -10.53
CA ARG A 49 -1.07 15.63 -10.22
C ARG A 49 -1.13 14.13 -9.92
N LEU A 50 -1.53 13.79 -8.70
CA LEU A 50 -1.89 12.44 -8.28
C LEU A 50 -3.43 12.29 -8.28
N THR A 51 -3.94 11.28 -8.99
CA THR A 51 -5.36 10.93 -9.04
C THR A 51 -5.59 9.59 -8.34
N VAL A 52 -6.54 9.56 -7.41
CA VAL A 52 -6.96 8.35 -6.68
C VAL A 52 -8.42 8.07 -7.03
N VAL A 53 -8.72 6.85 -7.49
CA VAL A 53 -10.08 6.41 -7.80
C VAL A 53 -10.42 5.24 -6.90
N ILE A 54 -11.45 5.40 -6.05
CA ILE A 54 -12.00 4.31 -5.25
C ILE A 54 -13.01 3.55 -6.11
N VAL A 55 -12.78 2.25 -6.31
CA VAL A 55 -13.58 1.44 -7.24
C VAL A 55 -14.68 0.68 -6.51
N LYS A 56 -14.34 -0.09 -5.46
CA LYS A 56 -15.33 -0.85 -4.68
C LYS A 56 -14.75 -1.36 -3.35
N GLY A 57 -15.61 -1.61 -2.38
CA GLY A 57 -15.30 -2.42 -1.19
C GLY A 57 -15.87 -3.84 -1.29
N ARG A 58 -15.28 -4.80 -0.58
CA ARG A 58 -15.77 -6.18 -0.44
C ARG A 58 -15.59 -6.63 1.01
N ASN A 59 -16.44 -7.52 1.49
CA ASN A 59 -16.31 -8.16 2.82
C ASN A 59 -16.23 -7.15 3.99
N LEU A 60 -16.95 -6.01 3.88
CA LEU A 60 -17.11 -5.01 4.95
C LEU A 60 -18.15 -5.47 5.98
#